data_AF-A0A8S3VHQ9-F1
#
_entry.id   AF-A0A8S3VHQ9-F1
#
_cell.length_a   1.000
_cell.length_b   1.000
_cell.length_c   1.000
_cell.angle_alpha   90.00
_cell.angle_beta   90.00
_cell.angle_gamma   90.00
#
_symmetry.space_group_name_H-M   'P 1'
#
loop_
_entity.id
_entity.type
_entity.pdbx_description
1 polymer ?
#
loop_
_entity_poly.entity_id
_entity_poly.type
_entity_poly.pdbx_seq_one_letter_code
_entity_poly.pdbx_strand_id
1 'polypeptide(L)'
;MIDLSILIQVSVEANSKLINFKITSCSSSTSWIVTWASGTSRSKDLALKSSTKRVLPLGSVACPVTKTEDGLYKTSSLKDLPFGFYHSSHVFCYLPLPVETSFPVHLNGSFAVTSDRRRLSCKTVDDKDSFDSDWNEALMGDAVCNAYILFLENRIHLGLDKNEPYFQHWPFQYGKDGNFGKLQTAFYQQISDKQRNAQVFRRDDKITSITYCQFLDSALMETKFGEEAFNVLRQFLEDDNTKIMKLPRDIQNSFQDAGCVDVVKQRTLNNIAFFSKLVFPHLTDDVWAQNTMDVLMLYAIDNASDKMCNLLKEHKCIPTAPNRILRHPSELVDRKGLLNSLFKEEDERFVILDSNTYSKPTRMTTLARLGMITSKLSENLLIDRAKSIQNLAATCAHCALDRCVQFVRYLNREITSIEQNHQLFSELKSIQFLPVKSKSKEWEWPWGGDSITKSIESRRLQYKCSNENHKQSISVQFESPQKLYSNTVLELVCSIRPVLDRLCLPMDIYAQFFGKLGVMNNVSPSLALENLLVISTDFGKTEKRSTKSESIASTVLQSINS
;
A
#
# COMPACT_ATOMS: atom_id res chain seq x y z
N MET A 1 28.13 -32.73 28.83
CA MET A 1 28.18 -31.94 27.59
C MET A 1 29.51 -31.19 27.64
N ILE A 2 30.34 -31.30 26.62
CA ILE A 2 31.57 -30.50 26.53
C ILE A 2 31.28 -29.42 25.51
N ASP A 3 31.09 -28.19 25.98
CA ASP A 3 30.90 -27.00 25.14
C ASP A 3 32.07 -26.07 25.42
N LEU A 4 32.91 -25.83 24.42
CA LEU A 4 34.14 -25.05 24.59
C LEU A 4 34.38 -24.21 23.34
N SER A 5 34.79 -22.95 23.53
CA SER A 5 35.21 -22.05 22.45
C SER A 5 36.59 -21.51 22.80
N ILE A 6 37.55 -21.64 21.89
CA ILE A 6 38.94 -21.21 22.10
C ILE A 6 39.39 -20.38 20.89
N LEU A 7 40.15 -19.32 21.16
CA LEU A 7 40.90 -18.59 20.14
C LEU A 7 42.27 -19.23 19.97
N ILE A 8 42.61 -19.61 18.74
CA ILE A 8 43.88 -20.24 18.38
C ILE A 8 44.59 -19.36 17.35
N GLN A 9 45.88 -19.07 17.55
CA GLN A 9 46.72 -18.45 16.53
C GLN A 9 47.58 -19.52 15.86
N VAL A 10 47.54 -19.59 14.52
CA VAL A 10 48.26 -20.55 13.70
C VAL A 10 49.24 -19.80 12.80
N SER A 11 50.50 -20.23 12.76
CA SER A 11 51.53 -19.64 11.89
C SER A 11 52.10 -20.71 10.97
N VAL A 12 52.27 -20.36 9.69
CA VAL A 12 52.86 -21.21 8.65
C VAL A 12 54.16 -20.56 8.19
N GLU A 13 55.27 -21.29 8.30
CA GLU A 13 56.59 -20.86 7.87
C GLU A 13 57.09 -21.76 6.73
N ALA A 14 57.39 -21.19 5.57
CA ALA A 14 58.05 -21.91 4.48
C ALA A 14 59.57 -21.72 4.57
N ASN A 15 60.30 -22.77 5.00
CA ASN A 15 61.76 -22.77 5.08
C ASN A 15 62.42 -23.34 3.81
N SER A 16 63.41 -22.62 3.29
CA SER A 16 64.08 -22.86 2.00
C SER A 16 65.11 -24.00 2.00
N LYS A 17 64.80 -25.16 2.59
CA LYS A 17 65.74 -26.30 2.61
C LYS A 17 65.22 -27.48 1.79
N LEU A 18 65.11 -27.30 0.48
CA LEU A 18 65.23 -28.36 -0.53
C LEU A 18 65.38 -27.72 -1.93
N ILE A 19 66.60 -27.84 -2.50
CA ILE A 19 66.99 -27.76 -3.93
C ILE A 19 66.73 -26.42 -4.66
N ASN A 20 67.81 -25.64 -4.82
CA ASN A 20 68.13 -24.65 -5.89
C ASN A 20 67.10 -23.59 -6.37
N PHE A 21 65.94 -23.41 -5.75
CA PHE A 21 65.08 -22.25 -6.01
C PHE A 21 65.20 -21.24 -4.85
N LYS A 22 65.55 -19.98 -5.18
CA LYS A 22 65.43 -18.84 -4.25
C LYS A 22 63.94 -18.56 -4.05
N ILE A 23 63.30 -19.27 -3.13
CA ILE A 23 61.99 -18.92 -2.60
C ILE A 23 62.24 -17.94 -1.45
N THR A 24 61.74 -16.72 -1.56
CA THR A 24 61.72 -15.76 -0.45
C THR A 24 60.99 -16.42 0.73
N SER A 25 61.64 -16.53 1.89
CA SER A 25 61.02 -17.08 3.10
C SER A 25 59.75 -16.29 3.40
N CYS A 26 58.59 -16.93 3.29
CA CYS A 26 57.29 -16.32 3.56
C CYS A 26 56.72 -16.98 4.81
N SER A 27 56.38 -16.15 5.80
CA SER A 27 55.70 -16.56 7.02
C SER A 27 54.33 -15.89 7.06
N SER A 28 53.28 -16.69 7.21
CA SER A 28 51.89 -16.22 7.29
C SER A 28 51.29 -16.67 8.61
N SER A 29 50.51 -15.83 9.29
CA SER A 29 49.80 -16.21 10.51
C SER A 29 48.34 -15.79 10.48
N THR A 30 47.46 -16.62 11.04
CA THR A 30 46.02 -16.36 11.13
C THR A 30 45.50 -16.77 12.50
N SER A 31 44.44 -16.12 12.96
CA SER A 31 43.73 -16.50 14.19
C SER A 31 42.42 -17.19 13.85
N TRP A 32 41.98 -18.12 14.69
CA TRP A 32 40.79 -18.94 14.48
C TRP A 32 40.00 -19.03 15.77
N ILE A 33 38.67 -18.88 15.67
CA ILE A 33 37.76 -19.33 16.71
C ILE A 33 37.43 -20.77 16.41
N VAL A 34 37.72 -21.65 17.36
CA VAL A 34 37.35 -23.06 17.28
C VAL A 34 36.37 -23.39 18.39
N THR A 35 35.19 -23.86 18.02
CA THR A 35 34.19 -24.32 18.97
C THR A 35 34.03 -25.82 18.87
N TRP A 36 33.87 -26.45 20.03
CA TRP A 36 33.69 -27.89 20.17
C TRP A 36 32.38 -28.13 20.89
N ALA A 37 31.65 -29.15 20.44
CA ALA A 37 30.48 -29.64 21.13
C ALA A 37 30.41 -31.17 21.07
N SER A 38 29.94 -31.75 22.18
CA SER A 38 29.53 -33.15 22.20
C SER A 38 28.13 -33.30 21.63
N GLY A 39 27.89 -34.37 20.87
CA GLY A 39 26.55 -34.77 20.49
C GLY A 39 25.74 -35.25 21.68
N THR A 40 24.46 -34.93 21.69
CA THR A 40 23.56 -35.13 22.84
C THR A 40 22.37 -36.01 22.50
N SER A 41 22.22 -36.39 21.23
CA SER A 41 21.08 -37.14 20.71
C SER A 41 21.56 -38.38 19.93
N ARG A 42 21.27 -38.47 18.63
CA ARG A 42 21.51 -39.66 17.81
C ARG A 42 22.98 -40.08 17.82
N SER A 43 23.93 -39.14 17.80
CA SER A 43 25.36 -39.50 17.78
C SER A 43 25.82 -40.05 19.14
N LYS A 44 25.27 -39.54 20.26
CA LYS A 44 25.49 -40.11 21.59
C LYS A 44 24.96 -41.54 21.69
N ASP A 45 23.73 -41.76 21.22
CA ASP A 45 23.09 -43.08 21.29
C ASP A 45 23.84 -44.12 20.44
N LEU A 46 24.31 -43.74 19.25
CA LEU A 46 25.15 -44.60 18.41
C LEU A 46 26.50 -44.90 19.06
N ALA A 47 27.13 -43.89 19.68
CA ALA A 47 28.40 -44.09 20.39
C ALA A 47 28.26 -45.06 21.57
N LEU A 48 27.15 -44.99 22.31
CA LEU A 48 26.89 -45.88 23.44
C LEU A 48 26.51 -47.31 23.01
N LYS A 49 25.81 -47.47 21.88
CA LYS A 49 25.40 -48.78 21.36
C LYS A 49 26.56 -49.53 20.69
N SER A 50 27.57 -48.82 20.20
CA SER A 50 28.72 -49.41 19.54
C SER A 50 29.73 -49.93 20.55
N SER A 51 29.64 -51.22 20.89
CA SER A 51 30.62 -51.89 21.76
C SER A 51 31.94 -52.20 21.05
N THR A 52 31.94 -52.23 19.72
CA THR A 52 33.09 -52.63 18.88
C THR A 52 33.88 -51.45 18.30
N LYS A 53 33.22 -50.33 17.96
CA LYS A 53 33.88 -49.10 17.48
C LYS A 53 33.81 -48.04 18.57
N ARG A 54 34.95 -47.76 19.23
CA ARG A 54 35.09 -46.70 20.26
C ARG A 54 35.08 -45.32 19.62
N VAL A 55 33.90 -44.87 19.19
CA VAL A 55 33.72 -43.55 18.57
C VAL A 55 33.33 -42.51 19.61
N LEU A 56 33.84 -41.28 19.46
CA LEU A 56 33.47 -40.15 20.29
C LEU A 56 32.51 -39.23 19.53
N PRO A 57 31.31 -38.91 20.08
CA PRO A 57 30.35 -38.00 19.47
C PRO A 57 30.82 -36.56 19.67
N LEU A 58 31.95 -36.20 19.05
CA LEU A 58 32.59 -34.90 19.19
C LEU A 58 32.70 -34.26 17.81
N GLY A 59 32.20 -33.04 17.72
CA GLY A 59 32.27 -32.19 16.53
C GLY A 59 32.83 -30.82 16.89
N SER A 60 33.35 -30.14 15.89
CA SER A 60 33.88 -28.78 16.02
C SER A 60 33.79 -28.01 14.72
N VAL A 61 33.73 -26.69 14.85
CA VAL A 61 33.81 -25.77 13.72
C VAL A 61 34.92 -24.77 13.96
N ALA A 62 35.59 -24.35 12.88
CA ALA A 62 36.64 -23.34 12.94
C ALA A 62 36.36 -22.22 11.94
N CYS A 63 36.34 -20.98 12.44
CA CYS A 63 36.15 -19.78 11.65
C CYS A 63 37.36 -18.86 11.82
N PRO A 64 37.97 -18.37 10.72
CA PRO A 64 39.12 -17.49 10.84
C PRO A 64 38.68 -16.11 11.30
N VAL A 65 39.55 -15.46 12.06
CA VAL A 65 39.37 -14.13 12.59
C VAL A 65 40.62 -13.27 12.43
N THR A 66 40.41 -11.98 12.29
CA THR A 66 41.44 -10.95 12.28
C THR A 66 41.22 -10.03 13.47
N LYS A 67 42.31 -9.55 14.05
CA LYS A 67 42.25 -8.58 15.15
C LYS A 67 42.07 -7.18 14.58
N THR A 68 41.07 -6.45 15.04
CA THR A 68 40.80 -5.06 14.64
C THR A 68 41.69 -4.10 15.42
N GLU A 69 41.78 -2.85 14.96
CA GLU A 69 42.54 -1.78 15.62
C GLU A 69 42.07 -1.51 17.06
N ASP A 70 40.77 -1.69 17.32
CA ASP A 70 40.14 -1.56 18.64
C ASP A 70 40.45 -2.74 19.59
N GLY A 71 41.25 -3.71 19.15
CA GLY A 71 41.65 -4.88 19.93
C GLY A 71 40.61 -6.01 19.98
N LEU A 72 39.47 -5.85 19.29
CA LEU A 72 38.44 -6.87 19.10
C LEU A 72 38.81 -7.84 17.97
N TYR A 73 38.05 -8.92 17.82
CA TYR A 73 38.19 -9.84 16.69
C TYR A 73 37.06 -9.60 15.68
N LYS A 74 37.34 -9.83 14.40
CA LYS A 74 36.34 -9.84 13.32
C LYS A 74 36.46 -11.13 12.52
N THR A 75 35.34 -11.71 12.14
CA THR A 75 35.28 -12.86 11.24
C THR A 75 35.89 -12.51 9.89
N SER A 76 36.71 -13.40 9.35
CA SER A 76 37.34 -13.22 8.04
C SER A 76 36.82 -14.26 7.06
N SER A 77 36.82 -13.94 5.77
CA SER A 77 36.48 -14.92 4.74
C SER A 77 37.61 -15.93 4.61
N LEU A 78 37.28 -17.22 4.42
CA LEU A 78 38.27 -18.24 4.08
C LEU A 78 39.04 -17.86 2.80
N LYS A 79 38.39 -17.19 1.85
CA LYS A 79 39.02 -16.77 0.58
C LYS A 79 40.15 -15.78 0.76
N ASP A 80 40.09 -14.99 1.83
CA ASP A 80 41.03 -13.88 2.09
C ASP A 80 42.22 -14.32 2.97
N LEU A 81 42.33 -15.62 3.26
CA LEU A 81 43.42 -16.15 4.06
C LEU A 81 44.77 -16.00 3.34
N PRO A 82 45.87 -15.80 4.08
CA PRO A 82 47.19 -15.67 3.50
C PRO A 82 47.71 -17.00 2.96
N PHE A 83 48.79 -16.93 2.18
CA PHE A 83 49.47 -18.11 1.63
C PHE A 83 49.77 -19.15 2.72
N GLY A 84 49.50 -20.42 2.42
CA GLY A 84 49.71 -21.56 3.33
C GLY A 84 48.45 -22.06 4.04
N PHE A 85 47.30 -21.39 3.85
CA PHE A 85 46.00 -21.80 4.40
C PHE A 85 45.01 -22.16 3.28
N TYR A 86 43.97 -22.94 3.61
CA TYR A 86 42.92 -23.31 2.66
C TYR A 86 41.99 -22.12 2.38
N HIS A 87 41.82 -21.76 1.11
CA HIS A 87 40.93 -20.68 0.68
C HIS A 87 39.46 -21.09 0.51
N SER A 88 39.17 -22.37 0.78
CA SER A 88 37.86 -23.01 0.72
C SER A 88 37.62 -23.80 2.02
N SER A 89 36.36 -24.00 2.39
CA SER A 89 36.06 -24.80 3.57
C SER A 89 36.43 -26.26 3.33
N HIS A 90 36.87 -26.92 4.41
CA HIS A 90 37.46 -28.25 4.41
C HIS A 90 36.95 -29.02 5.64
N VAL A 91 36.85 -30.33 5.48
CA VAL A 91 36.56 -31.25 6.58
C VAL A 91 37.86 -31.83 7.13
N PHE A 92 37.93 -31.93 8.45
CA PHE A 92 39.01 -32.57 9.19
C PHE A 92 38.44 -33.75 9.99
N CYS A 93 39.24 -34.79 10.12
CA CYS A 93 38.99 -35.88 11.07
C CYS A 93 40.30 -36.12 11.82
N TYR A 94 40.56 -35.23 12.79
CA TYR A 94 41.86 -35.06 13.48
C TYR A 94 43.02 -34.59 12.57
N LEU A 95 43.04 -35.05 11.32
CA LEU A 95 43.95 -34.63 10.26
C LEU A 95 43.15 -34.01 9.09
N PRO A 96 43.78 -33.16 8.25
CA PRO A 96 43.14 -32.60 7.06
C PRO A 96 42.68 -33.71 6.10
N LEU A 97 41.45 -33.60 5.59
CA LEU A 97 40.93 -34.46 4.52
C LEU A 97 40.83 -33.66 3.22
N PRO A 98 40.98 -34.28 2.04
CA PRO A 98 40.77 -33.63 0.74
C PRO A 98 39.27 -33.50 0.42
N VAL A 99 38.47 -33.06 1.40
CA VAL A 99 37.02 -32.94 1.31
C VAL A 99 36.64 -31.48 1.53
N GLU A 100 36.30 -30.81 0.44
CA GLU A 100 35.85 -29.42 0.46
C GLU A 100 34.34 -29.31 0.74
N THR A 101 33.92 -28.19 1.32
CA THR A 101 32.49 -27.87 1.51
C THR A 101 32.20 -26.42 1.09
N SER A 102 30.92 -26.11 0.88
CA SER A 102 30.47 -24.75 0.59
C SER A 102 30.24 -23.89 1.85
N PHE A 103 30.50 -24.43 3.04
CA PHE A 103 30.24 -23.72 4.28
C PHE A 103 31.27 -22.60 4.50
N PRO A 104 30.91 -21.55 5.27
CA PRO A 104 31.82 -20.45 5.58
C PRO A 104 32.86 -20.78 6.67
N VAL A 105 32.87 -22.01 7.18
CA VAL A 105 33.71 -22.47 8.30
C VAL A 105 34.26 -23.86 8.01
N HIS A 106 35.45 -24.17 8.53
CA HIS A 106 35.94 -25.55 8.51
C HIS A 106 35.16 -26.42 9.50
N LEU A 107 34.99 -27.69 9.15
CA LEU A 107 34.30 -28.68 9.99
C LEU A 107 35.31 -29.73 10.47
N ASN A 108 35.21 -30.14 11.72
CA ASN A 108 36.01 -31.23 12.25
C ASN A 108 35.18 -32.16 13.13
N GLY A 109 35.49 -33.45 13.12
CA GLY A 109 34.82 -34.42 13.96
C GLY A 109 35.39 -35.82 13.81
N SER A 110 34.94 -36.75 14.65
CA SER A 110 35.32 -38.17 14.58
C SER A 110 34.68 -38.91 13.39
N PHE A 111 34.79 -38.37 12.18
CA PHE A 111 34.12 -38.91 11.00
C PHE A 111 34.69 -40.26 10.57
N ALA A 112 33.80 -41.14 10.13
CA ALA A 112 34.17 -42.34 9.40
C ALA A 112 34.54 -41.96 7.96
N VAL A 113 35.71 -42.40 7.49
CA VAL A 113 36.23 -42.10 6.15
C VAL A 113 36.32 -43.36 5.30
N THR A 114 36.31 -43.20 3.99
CA THR A 114 36.57 -44.30 3.04
C THR A 114 37.98 -44.87 3.24
N SER A 115 38.23 -46.08 2.75
CA SER A 115 39.54 -46.75 2.88
C SER A 115 40.69 -45.96 2.25
N ASP A 116 40.44 -45.26 1.15
CA ASP A 116 41.38 -44.35 0.50
C ASP A 116 41.49 -42.97 1.19
N ARG A 117 40.66 -42.73 2.22
CA ARG A 117 40.55 -41.49 3.01
C ARG A 117 40.30 -40.23 2.18
N ARG A 118 39.76 -40.38 0.97
CA ARG A 118 39.47 -39.25 0.09
C ARG A 118 38.07 -38.68 0.31
N ARG A 119 37.18 -39.44 0.96
CA ARG A 119 35.78 -39.08 1.16
C ARG A 119 35.30 -39.47 2.55
N LEU A 120 34.27 -38.78 3.02
CA LEU A 120 33.49 -39.26 4.16
C LEU A 120 32.66 -40.47 3.74
N SER A 121 32.51 -41.44 4.64
CA SER A 121 31.55 -42.53 4.44
C SER A 121 30.14 -41.96 4.34
N CYS A 122 29.42 -42.30 3.27
CA CYS A 122 28.06 -41.86 3.00
C CYS A 122 27.29 -43.00 2.32
N LYS A 123 25.98 -43.06 2.56
CA LYS A 123 25.10 -44.08 1.98
C LYS A 123 24.97 -43.86 0.48
N THR A 124 25.25 -44.87 -0.33
CA THR A 124 24.87 -44.89 -1.74
C THR A 124 23.57 -45.67 -1.95
N VAL A 125 22.94 -45.51 -3.12
CA VAL A 125 21.63 -46.11 -3.44
C VAL A 125 21.66 -47.64 -3.35
N ASP A 126 22.84 -48.25 -3.52
CA ASP A 126 23.04 -49.70 -3.54
C ASP A 126 23.56 -50.27 -2.20
N ASP A 127 23.82 -49.43 -1.19
CA ASP A 127 24.43 -49.85 0.06
C ASP A 127 23.41 -50.37 1.09
N LYS A 128 23.74 -51.50 1.74
CA LYS A 128 23.11 -51.91 3.00
C LYS A 128 23.42 -50.89 4.10
N ASP A 129 22.57 -50.79 5.12
CA ASP A 129 22.79 -49.92 6.27
C ASP A 129 24.20 -50.13 6.85
N SER A 130 25.01 -49.06 6.84
CA SER A 130 26.37 -49.07 7.34
C SER A 130 26.47 -48.16 8.56
N PHE A 131 27.05 -48.69 9.64
CA PHE A 131 27.30 -47.92 10.86
C PHE A 131 28.07 -46.63 10.55
N ASP A 132 29.02 -46.66 9.61
CA ASP A 132 29.88 -45.53 9.28
C ASP A 132 29.13 -44.38 8.59
N SER A 133 28.17 -44.70 7.70
CA SER A 133 27.29 -43.68 7.12
C SER A 133 26.32 -43.13 8.15
N ASP A 134 25.65 -44.00 8.92
CA ASP A 134 24.72 -43.58 9.97
C ASP A 134 25.42 -42.73 11.04
N TRP A 135 26.67 -43.06 11.35
CA TRP A 135 27.53 -42.32 12.26
C TRP A 135 27.82 -40.92 11.74
N ASN A 136 28.22 -40.76 10.48
CA ASN A 136 28.52 -39.45 9.91
C ASN A 136 27.27 -38.57 9.79
N GLU A 137 26.13 -39.12 9.38
CA GLU A 137 24.87 -38.38 9.37
C GLU A 137 24.48 -37.93 10.78
N ALA A 138 24.60 -38.82 11.78
CA ALA A 138 24.32 -38.49 13.16
C ALA A 138 25.29 -37.43 13.71
N LEU A 139 26.58 -37.53 13.39
CA LEU A 139 27.59 -36.58 13.86
C LEU A 139 27.36 -35.19 13.27
N MET A 140 27.02 -35.11 11.97
CA MET A 140 26.67 -33.86 11.30
C MET A 140 25.39 -33.23 11.88
N GLY A 141 24.35 -34.02 12.10
CA GLY A 141 23.07 -33.54 12.62
C GLY A 141 23.03 -33.25 14.12
N ASP A 142 24.06 -33.65 14.88
CA ASP A 142 24.08 -33.57 16.35
C ASP A 142 25.34 -32.82 16.83
N ALA A 143 26.49 -33.49 16.94
CA ALA A 143 27.70 -32.89 17.53
C ALA A 143 28.25 -31.68 16.74
N VAL A 144 28.36 -31.80 15.41
CA VAL A 144 28.85 -30.71 14.56
C VAL A 144 27.85 -29.57 14.53
N CYS A 145 26.55 -29.87 14.43
CA CYS A 145 25.47 -28.89 14.49
C CYS A 145 25.50 -28.10 15.81
N ASN A 146 25.65 -28.80 16.95
CA ASN A 146 25.77 -28.15 18.27
C ASN A 146 26.98 -27.22 18.33
N ALA A 147 28.14 -27.66 17.83
CA ALA A 147 29.35 -26.83 17.80
C ALA A 147 29.17 -25.59 16.91
N TYR A 148 28.46 -25.75 15.80
CA TYR A 148 28.12 -24.67 14.88
C TYR A 148 27.21 -23.63 15.53
N ILE A 149 26.15 -24.06 16.20
CA ILE A 149 25.23 -23.15 16.91
C ILE A 149 25.98 -22.44 18.04
N LEU A 150 26.82 -23.16 18.80
CA LEU A 150 27.65 -22.58 19.86
C LEU A 150 28.60 -21.51 19.32
N PHE A 151 29.22 -21.74 18.16
CA PHE A 151 30.02 -20.73 17.46
C PHE A 151 29.20 -19.48 17.19
N LEU A 152 28.02 -19.63 16.59
CA LEU A 152 27.15 -18.51 16.27
C LEU A 152 26.71 -17.76 17.53
N GLU A 153 26.29 -18.45 18.60
CA GLU A 153 25.87 -17.86 19.88
C GLU A 153 27.02 -17.05 20.51
N ASN A 154 28.25 -17.59 20.51
CA ASN A 154 29.40 -16.95 21.16
C ASN A 154 30.00 -15.77 20.39
N ARG A 155 29.62 -15.55 19.13
CA ARG A 155 30.16 -14.44 18.31
C ARG A 155 30.13 -13.06 19.03
N ILE A 156 29.10 -12.75 19.84
CA ILE A 156 29.03 -11.46 20.58
C ILE A 156 30.06 -11.40 21.71
N HIS A 157 30.16 -12.46 22.51
CA HIS A 157 31.16 -12.54 23.59
C HIS A 157 32.60 -12.45 23.06
N LEU A 158 32.79 -12.79 21.79
CA LEU A 158 34.07 -12.76 21.09
C LEU A 158 34.33 -11.41 20.37
N GLY A 159 33.46 -10.42 20.55
CA GLY A 159 33.63 -9.08 20.00
C GLY A 159 33.49 -9.00 18.47
N LEU A 160 32.86 -10.00 17.84
CA LEU A 160 32.76 -10.10 16.39
C LEU A 160 31.75 -9.07 15.85
N ASP A 161 32.28 -8.17 15.02
CA ASP A 161 31.68 -6.99 14.34
C ASP A 161 30.15 -6.98 14.18
N LYS A 162 29.54 -5.83 14.48
CA LYS A 162 28.09 -5.55 14.39
C LYS A 162 27.60 -5.33 12.95
N ASN A 163 28.51 -5.04 12.02
CA ASN A 163 28.16 -4.56 10.68
C ASN A 163 27.95 -5.67 9.63
N GLU A 164 28.32 -6.92 9.94
CA GLU A 164 28.10 -8.05 9.04
C GLU A 164 26.66 -8.60 9.16
N PRO A 165 26.03 -9.04 8.06
CA PRO A 165 24.76 -9.73 8.14
C PRO A 165 24.85 -10.94 9.08
N TYR A 166 23.94 -11.05 10.05
CA TYR A 166 24.03 -12.07 11.09
C TYR A 166 23.97 -13.51 10.55
N PHE A 167 23.38 -13.69 9.36
CA PHE A 167 23.27 -14.96 8.64
C PHE A 167 24.47 -15.29 7.74
N GLN A 168 25.48 -14.42 7.62
CA GLN A 168 26.66 -14.63 6.75
C GLN A 168 27.38 -15.96 7.04
N HIS A 169 27.39 -16.37 8.30
CA HIS A 169 28.02 -17.60 8.74
C HIS A 169 27.04 -18.76 8.93
N TRP A 170 25.78 -18.65 8.50
CA TRP A 170 24.84 -19.77 8.62
C TRP A 170 25.19 -20.86 7.59
N PRO A 171 24.96 -22.15 7.91
CA PRO A 171 25.26 -23.22 6.99
C PRO A 171 24.32 -23.12 5.79
N PHE A 172 24.92 -22.90 4.62
CA PHE A 172 24.23 -22.87 3.34
C PHE A 172 24.95 -23.77 2.34
N GLN A 173 24.20 -24.67 1.70
CA GLN A 173 24.72 -25.56 0.69
C GLN A 173 23.77 -25.66 -0.51
N TYR A 174 24.37 -25.69 -1.70
CA TYR A 174 23.66 -26.02 -2.92
C TYR A 174 23.58 -27.54 -3.09
N GLY A 175 22.36 -28.10 -3.10
CA GLY A 175 22.09 -29.54 -3.22
C GLY A 175 21.79 -30.24 -1.90
N LYS A 176 20.86 -31.21 -1.91
CA LYS A 176 20.30 -31.84 -0.69
C LYS A 176 20.99 -33.16 -0.29
N ASP A 177 21.95 -33.62 -1.08
CA ASP A 177 22.44 -35.00 -0.97
C ASP A 177 23.67 -35.10 -0.05
N GLY A 178 23.65 -36.11 0.82
CA GLY A 178 24.77 -36.52 1.67
C GLY A 178 24.84 -35.85 3.05
N ASN A 179 25.96 -36.08 3.73
CA ASN A 179 26.18 -35.73 5.14
C ASN A 179 26.04 -34.22 5.43
N PHE A 180 26.39 -33.37 4.47
CA PHE A 180 26.37 -31.91 4.65
C PHE A 180 24.96 -31.30 4.60
N GLY A 181 24.06 -31.86 3.79
CA GLY A 181 22.65 -31.50 3.80
C GLY A 181 21.97 -31.83 5.14
N LYS A 182 22.46 -32.88 5.84
CA LYS A 182 22.01 -33.21 7.20
C LYS A 182 22.41 -32.15 8.22
N LEU A 183 23.63 -31.59 8.12
CA LEU A 183 24.05 -30.47 8.97
C LEU A 183 23.17 -29.24 8.76
N GLN A 184 22.93 -28.85 7.50
CA GLN A 184 22.06 -27.70 7.19
C GLN A 184 20.64 -27.93 7.73
N THR A 185 20.05 -29.09 7.44
CA THR A 185 18.70 -29.42 7.90
C THR A 185 18.59 -29.39 9.43
N ALA A 186 19.52 -30.04 10.12
CA ALA A 186 19.55 -30.07 11.57
C ALA A 186 19.74 -28.69 12.18
N PHE A 187 20.60 -27.85 11.58
CA PHE A 187 20.80 -26.47 12.01
C PHE A 187 19.50 -25.68 12.01
N TYR A 188 18.79 -25.64 10.88
CA TYR A 188 17.52 -24.90 10.77
C TYR A 188 16.43 -25.46 11.68
N GLN A 189 16.41 -26.78 11.91
CA GLN A 189 15.50 -27.43 12.87
C GLN A 189 15.79 -27.02 14.31
N GLN A 190 17.06 -27.05 14.72
CA GLN A 190 17.46 -26.70 16.10
C GLN A 190 17.26 -25.21 16.41
N ILE A 191 17.52 -24.30 15.47
CA ILE A 191 17.27 -22.86 15.72
C ILE A 191 15.77 -22.52 15.65
N SER A 192 14.96 -23.39 15.04
CA SER A 192 13.49 -23.29 15.02
C SER A 192 12.85 -23.85 16.28
N ASP A 193 13.55 -24.70 17.02
CA ASP A 193 13.05 -25.32 18.24
C ASP A 193 12.99 -24.31 19.39
N LYS A 194 11.77 -24.12 19.91
CA LYS A 194 11.49 -23.23 21.03
C LYS A 194 12.20 -23.66 22.31
N GLN A 195 12.42 -24.96 22.51
CA GLN A 195 13.09 -25.49 23.70
C GLN A 195 14.59 -25.23 23.67
N ARG A 196 15.23 -25.37 22.49
CA ARG A 196 16.65 -25.05 22.32
C ARG A 196 16.96 -23.56 22.53
N ASN A 197 15.99 -22.68 22.23
CA ASN A 197 16.08 -21.23 22.44
C ASN A 197 17.39 -20.62 21.89
N ALA A 198 17.81 -21.06 20.69
CA ALA A 198 19.12 -20.72 20.14
C ALA A 198 19.26 -19.21 19.87
N GLN A 199 20.28 -18.58 20.45
CA GLN A 199 20.49 -17.13 20.41
C GLN A 199 21.31 -16.70 19.17
N VAL A 200 20.77 -16.98 17.99
CA VAL A 200 21.49 -16.85 16.70
C VAL A 200 20.99 -15.69 15.82
N PHE A 201 19.85 -15.08 16.16
CA PHE A 201 19.30 -13.94 15.42
C PHE A 201 19.81 -12.64 16.01
N ARG A 202 20.26 -11.72 15.16
CA ARG A 202 20.92 -10.50 15.63
C ARG A 202 20.60 -9.28 14.81
N ARG A 203 20.53 -8.15 15.50
CA ARG A 203 20.42 -6.82 14.91
C ARG A 203 20.94 -5.81 15.91
N ASP A 204 21.86 -4.94 15.49
CA ASP A 204 22.54 -3.99 16.35
C ASP A 204 23.20 -4.74 17.54
N ASP A 205 22.87 -4.37 18.78
CA ASP A 205 23.32 -5.04 20.02
C ASP A 205 22.34 -6.11 20.55
N LYS A 206 21.27 -6.41 19.81
CA LYS A 206 20.23 -7.34 20.26
C LYS A 206 20.51 -8.73 19.72
N ILE A 207 20.58 -9.71 20.62
CA ILE A 207 20.58 -11.14 20.30
C ILE A 207 19.25 -11.71 20.76
N THR A 208 18.70 -12.61 19.97
CA THR A 208 17.49 -13.34 20.36
C THR A 208 17.42 -14.72 19.70
N SER A 209 16.47 -15.53 20.15
CA SER A 209 15.98 -16.70 19.43
C SER A 209 14.78 -16.38 18.55
N ILE A 210 14.47 -17.30 17.64
CA ILE A 210 13.30 -17.22 16.75
C ILE A 210 11.99 -17.02 17.54
N THR A 211 11.94 -17.52 18.78
CA THR A 211 10.78 -17.47 19.68
C THR A 211 10.40 -16.04 20.07
N TYR A 212 11.31 -15.08 19.96
CA TYR A 212 11.00 -13.67 20.18
C TYR A 212 11.20 -12.84 18.91
N CYS A 213 11.51 -13.47 17.78
CA CYS A 213 11.58 -12.78 16.49
C CYS A 213 10.18 -12.54 15.93
N GLN A 214 10.03 -11.38 15.28
CA GLN A 214 9.00 -11.09 14.29
C GLN A 214 9.68 -10.55 13.03
N PHE A 215 9.22 -10.97 11.86
CA PHE A 215 9.78 -10.61 10.56
C PHE A 215 8.77 -9.81 9.73
N LEU A 216 9.25 -8.95 8.84
CA LEU A 216 8.44 -8.41 7.75
C LEU A 216 8.51 -9.37 6.55
N ASP A 217 7.40 -9.50 5.82
CA ASP A 217 7.36 -10.29 4.58
C ASP A 217 8.50 -9.89 3.62
N SER A 218 9.15 -10.89 3.01
CA SER A 218 10.32 -10.63 2.15
C SER A 218 9.95 -9.85 0.89
N ALA A 219 8.74 -10.05 0.35
CA ALA A 219 8.27 -9.28 -0.80
C ALA A 219 8.01 -7.80 -0.43
N LEU A 220 7.59 -7.51 0.81
CA LEU A 220 7.49 -6.12 1.29
C LEU A 220 8.86 -5.49 1.53
N MET A 221 9.78 -6.24 2.14
CA MET A 221 11.16 -5.78 2.38
C MET A 221 11.88 -5.39 1.09
N GLU A 222 11.63 -6.09 -0.01
CA GLU A 222 12.23 -5.82 -1.33
C GLU A 222 11.63 -4.60 -2.05
N THR A 223 10.56 -3.99 -1.52
CA THR A 223 9.97 -2.78 -2.08
C THR A 223 10.81 -1.54 -1.76
N LYS A 224 10.55 -0.43 -2.47
CA LYS A 224 11.22 0.86 -2.25
C LYS A 224 11.01 1.43 -0.84
N PHE A 225 9.93 1.06 -0.17
CA PHE A 225 9.60 1.50 1.19
C PHE A 225 9.85 0.40 2.23
N GLY A 226 10.45 -0.73 1.86
CA GLY A 226 10.63 -1.88 2.75
C GLY A 226 11.46 -1.55 3.99
N GLU A 227 12.51 -0.74 3.85
CA GLU A 227 13.34 -0.30 4.97
C GLU A 227 12.56 0.62 5.93
N GLU A 228 11.74 1.52 5.39
CA GLU A 228 10.89 2.40 6.18
C GLU A 228 9.81 1.60 6.92
N ALA A 229 9.15 0.67 6.23
CA ALA A 229 8.18 -0.24 6.83
C ALA A 229 8.82 -1.07 7.96
N PHE A 230 10.07 -1.51 7.79
CA PHE A 230 10.82 -2.20 8.83
C PHE A 230 11.08 -1.30 10.05
N ASN A 231 11.45 -0.03 9.84
CA ASN A 231 11.68 0.92 10.94
C ASN A 231 10.39 1.24 11.70
N VAL A 232 9.26 1.42 11.00
CA VAL A 232 7.94 1.61 11.62
C VAL A 232 7.56 0.38 12.42
N LEU A 233 7.76 -0.82 11.87
CA LEU A 233 7.51 -2.08 12.59
C LEU A 233 8.30 -2.14 13.91
N ARG A 234 9.57 -1.68 13.90
CA ARG A 234 10.39 -1.57 15.12
C ARG A 234 9.82 -0.58 16.13
N GLN A 235 9.37 0.58 15.67
CA GLN A 235 8.84 1.60 16.56
C GLN A 235 7.58 1.14 17.30
N PHE A 236 6.69 0.40 16.62
CA PHE A 236 5.36 0.08 17.14
C PHE A 236 5.22 -1.33 17.75
N LEU A 237 5.94 -2.33 17.23
CA LEU A 237 5.79 -3.72 17.68
C LEU A 237 6.98 -4.26 18.46
N GLU A 238 8.08 -3.52 18.55
CA GLU A 238 9.24 -3.98 19.29
C GLU A 238 9.10 -3.69 20.79
N ASP A 239 9.15 -4.75 21.59
CA ASP A 239 9.12 -4.69 23.05
C ASP A 239 10.11 -5.69 23.65
N ASP A 240 10.05 -5.96 24.96
CA ASP A 240 10.95 -6.90 25.61
C ASP A 240 10.79 -8.35 25.12
N ASN A 241 9.58 -8.72 24.67
CA ASN A 241 9.22 -10.07 24.23
C ASN A 241 9.19 -10.22 22.70
N THR A 242 9.34 -9.14 21.95
CA THR A 242 9.25 -9.14 20.49
C THR A 242 10.36 -8.28 19.90
N LYS A 243 11.26 -8.91 19.15
CA LYS A 243 12.37 -8.27 18.43
C LYS A 243 12.14 -8.38 16.93
N ILE A 244 12.17 -7.25 16.24
CA ILE A 244 11.94 -7.21 14.80
C ILE A 244 13.25 -7.52 14.06
N MET A 245 13.29 -8.59 13.26
CA MET A 245 14.50 -9.03 12.55
C MET A 245 14.29 -9.03 11.04
N LYS A 246 15.37 -8.84 10.27
CA LYS A 246 15.35 -8.97 8.81
C LYS A 246 15.68 -10.39 8.42
N LEU A 247 14.83 -11.05 7.62
CA LEU A 247 15.06 -12.40 7.16
C LEU A 247 15.05 -12.46 5.62
N PRO A 248 16.22 -12.56 4.96
CA PRO A 248 16.30 -12.63 3.51
C PRO A 248 15.61 -13.87 2.93
N ARG A 249 15.17 -13.77 1.66
CA ARG A 249 14.45 -14.85 0.97
C ARG A 249 15.26 -16.15 0.88
N ASP A 250 16.58 -16.07 0.66
CA ASP A 250 17.45 -17.27 0.58
C ASP A 250 17.50 -18.04 1.91
N ILE A 251 17.48 -17.31 3.03
CA ILE A 251 17.41 -17.92 4.36
C ILE A 251 16.01 -18.51 4.60
N GLN A 252 14.94 -17.83 4.18
CA GLN A 252 13.58 -18.36 4.24
C GLN A 252 13.46 -19.68 3.46
N ASN A 253 14.05 -19.76 2.27
CA ASN A 253 14.09 -20.98 1.47
C ASN A 253 14.82 -22.11 2.20
N SER A 254 15.90 -21.79 2.93
CA SER A 254 16.62 -22.78 3.75
C SER A 254 15.78 -23.33 4.91
N PHE A 255 14.95 -22.49 5.57
CA PHE A 255 13.96 -22.98 6.54
C PHE A 255 12.91 -23.88 5.87
N GLN A 256 12.49 -23.56 4.64
CA GLN A 256 11.57 -24.39 3.88
C GLN A 256 12.17 -25.75 3.52
N ASP A 257 13.42 -25.77 3.06
CA ASP A 257 14.13 -26.99 2.74
C ASP A 257 14.33 -27.91 3.95
N ALA A 258 14.48 -27.33 5.14
CA ALA A 258 14.58 -28.06 6.40
C ALA A 258 13.23 -28.51 6.99
N GLY A 259 12.10 -28.13 6.38
CA GLY A 259 10.75 -28.46 6.85
C GLY A 259 10.25 -27.57 8.00
N CYS A 260 10.84 -26.39 8.20
CA CYS A 260 10.54 -25.48 9.32
C CYS A 260 9.86 -24.17 8.89
N VAL A 261 9.32 -24.10 7.67
CA VAL A 261 8.73 -22.87 7.10
C VAL A 261 7.57 -22.31 7.93
N ASP A 262 6.79 -23.17 8.59
CA ASP A 262 5.62 -22.74 9.35
C ASP A 262 5.99 -21.92 10.59
N VAL A 263 7.14 -22.21 11.21
CA VAL A 263 7.66 -21.42 12.33
C VAL A 263 7.95 -20.00 11.87
N VAL A 264 8.59 -19.85 10.71
CA VAL A 264 8.86 -18.53 10.12
C VAL A 264 7.56 -17.84 9.74
N LYS A 265 6.65 -18.50 9.02
CA LYS A 265 5.36 -17.92 8.59
C LYS A 265 4.51 -17.41 9.76
N GLN A 266 4.47 -18.13 10.87
CA GLN A 266 3.74 -17.70 12.08
C GLN A 266 4.34 -16.42 12.70
N ARG A 267 5.64 -16.18 12.47
CA ARG A 267 6.37 -15.00 12.95
C ARG A 267 6.58 -13.93 11.89
N THR A 268 6.04 -14.11 10.69
CA THR A 268 6.13 -13.12 9.62
C THR A 268 4.83 -12.33 9.56
N LEU A 269 4.96 -11.01 9.63
CA LEU A 269 3.85 -10.09 9.40
C LEU A 269 3.61 -10.01 7.88
N ASN A 270 2.56 -10.69 7.42
CA ASN A 270 2.14 -10.65 6.02
C ASN A 270 1.57 -9.28 5.64
N ASN A 271 1.38 -9.06 4.34
CA ASN A 271 0.88 -7.80 3.79
C ASN A 271 -0.44 -7.36 4.43
N ILE A 272 -1.41 -8.27 4.59
CA ILE A 272 -2.71 -7.90 5.17
C ILE A 272 -2.55 -7.43 6.61
N ALA A 273 -1.77 -8.15 7.43
CA ALA A 273 -1.55 -7.83 8.82
C ALA A 273 -0.74 -6.54 9.00
N PHE A 274 0.24 -6.29 8.12
CA PHE A 274 0.99 -5.03 8.10
C PHE A 274 0.08 -3.84 7.84
N PHE A 275 -0.75 -3.90 6.80
CA PHE A 275 -1.65 -2.81 6.49
C PHE A 275 -2.74 -2.62 7.54
N SER A 276 -3.37 -3.70 8.03
CA SER A 276 -4.45 -3.59 9.00
C SER A 276 -4.01 -3.15 10.39
N LYS A 277 -2.81 -3.56 10.84
CA LYS A 277 -2.32 -3.26 12.20
C LYS A 277 -1.49 -2.00 12.29
N LEU A 278 -0.81 -1.60 11.21
CA LEU A 278 0.14 -0.48 11.24
C LEU A 278 -0.22 0.64 10.28
N VAL A 279 -0.51 0.33 9.01
CA VAL A 279 -0.69 1.39 8.02
C VAL A 279 -2.02 2.12 8.22
N PHE A 280 -3.15 1.39 8.24
CA PHE A 280 -4.48 2.01 8.32
C PHE A 280 -4.78 2.73 9.64
N PRO A 281 -4.34 2.23 10.81
CA PRO A 281 -4.50 2.97 12.08
C PRO A 281 -3.69 4.27 12.15
N HIS A 282 -2.59 4.37 11.38
CA HIS A 282 -1.62 5.47 11.44
C HIS A 282 -1.52 6.23 10.10
N LEU A 283 -2.60 6.34 9.32
CA LEU A 283 -2.60 7.03 8.02
C LEU A 283 -2.31 8.54 8.12
N THR A 284 -2.68 9.16 9.23
CA THR A 284 -2.58 10.62 9.46
C THR A 284 -1.43 10.99 10.38
N ASP A 285 -0.69 10.00 10.87
CA ASP A 285 0.36 10.23 11.84
C ASP A 285 1.67 10.58 11.11
N ASP A 286 2.48 11.46 11.70
CA ASP A 286 3.77 11.92 11.15
C ASP A 286 4.88 10.85 11.22
N VAL A 287 4.49 9.58 11.32
CA VAL A 287 5.39 8.43 11.37
C VAL A 287 6.03 8.17 10.02
N TRP A 288 5.31 8.46 8.93
CA TRP A 288 5.76 8.13 7.58
C TRP A 288 6.48 9.30 6.92
N ALA A 289 7.62 9.02 6.29
CA ALA A 289 8.33 10.01 5.47
C ALA A 289 7.45 10.57 4.33
N GLN A 290 7.80 11.78 3.86
CA GLN A 290 7.04 12.50 2.84
C GLN A 290 6.89 11.65 1.56
N ASN A 291 5.65 11.46 1.12
CA ASN A 291 5.22 10.63 -0.02
C ASN A 291 5.25 9.09 0.18
N THR A 292 5.74 8.56 1.31
CA THR A 292 5.74 7.10 1.57
C THR A 292 4.32 6.54 1.61
N MET A 293 3.37 7.30 2.18
CA MET A 293 1.97 6.92 2.24
C MET A 293 1.34 6.69 0.87
N ASP A 294 1.65 7.53 -0.11
CA ASP A 294 1.14 7.35 -1.47
C ASP A 294 1.69 6.06 -2.07
N VAL A 295 2.99 5.79 -1.89
CA VAL A 295 3.63 4.57 -2.39
C VAL A 295 3.02 3.32 -1.74
N LEU A 296 2.74 3.37 -0.43
CA LEU A 296 2.06 2.30 0.31
C LEU A 296 0.65 2.05 -0.22
N MET A 297 -0.14 3.10 -0.43
CA MET A 297 -1.50 2.98 -0.93
C MET A 297 -1.52 2.45 -2.37
N LEU A 298 -0.58 2.90 -3.22
CA LEU A 298 -0.42 2.35 -4.56
C LEU A 298 -0.03 0.88 -4.53
N TYR A 299 0.86 0.46 -3.62
CA TYR A 299 1.21 -0.95 -3.43
C TYR A 299 0.01 -1.79 -2.99
N ALA A 300 -0.82 -1.28 -2.07
CA ALA A 300 -2.04 -1.95 -1.62
C ALA A 300 -3.05 -2.15 -2.76
N ILE A 301 -3.20 -1.15 -3.64
CA ILE A 301 -4.08 -1.22 -4.81
C ILE A 301 -3.54 -2.20 -5.86
N ASP A 302 -2.22 -2.19 -6.10
CA ASP A 302 -1.58 -3.09 -7.05
C ASP A 302 -1.65 -4.56 -6.61
N ASN A 303 -1.66 -4.82 -5.30
CA ASN A 303 -1.73 -6.17 -4.70
C ASN A 303 -3.08 -6.46 -4.02
N ALA A 304 -4.16 -5.89 -4.56
CA ALA A 304 -5.48 -5.87 -3.93
C ALA A 304 -6.22 -7.24 -3.97
N SER A 305 -5.88 -8.14 -3.05
CA SER A 305 -6.70 -9.31 -2.69
C SER A 305 -8.05 -8.91 -2.08
N ASP A 306 -9.01 -9.83 -1.96
CA ASP A 306 -10.33 -9.55 -1.39
C ASP A 306 -10.26 -8.98 0.05
N LYS A 307 -9.36 -9.52 0.87
CA LYS A 307 -9.12 -9.01 2.23
C LYS A 307 -8.58 -7.59 2.21
N MET A 308 -7.60 -7.30 1.34
CA MET A 308 -7.06 -5.94 1.18
C MET A 308 -8.13 -4.97 0.66
N CYS A 309 -9.01 -5.43 -0.23
CA CYS A 309 -10.09 -4.61 -0.77
C CYS A 309 -11.09 -4.19 0.32
N ASN A 310 -11.39 -5.07 1.27
CA ASN A 310 -12.25 -4.72 2.39
C ASN A 310 -11.60 -3.64 3.26
N LEU A 311 -10.31 -3.79 3.58
CA LEU A 311 -9.57 -2.77 4.33
C LEU A 311 -9.55 -1.41 3.61
N LEU A 312 -9.30 -1.39 2.30
CA LEU A 312 -9.32 -0.17 1.48
C LEU A 312 -10.70 0.49 1.42
N LYS A 313 -11.79 -0.28 1.44
CA LYS A 313 -13.17 0.25 1.48
C LYS A 313 -13.49 0.91 2.81
N GLU A 314 -13.06 0.28 3.91
CA GLU A 314 -13.37 0.70 5.27
C GLU A 314 -12.65 1.99 5.69
N HIS A 315 -11.54 2.35 5.04
CA HIS A 315 -10.69 3.47 5.46
C HIS A 315 -10.63 4.59 4.42
N LYS A 316 -10.57 5.84 4.90
CA LYS A 316 -10.25 7.01 4.08
C LYS A 316 -8.77 7.01 3.76
N CYS A 317 -8.40 6.43 2.63
CA CYS A 317 -7.01 6.11 2.32
C CYS A 317 -6.52 6.63 0.96
N ILE A 318 -7.42 7.19 0.13
CA ILE A 318 -7.03 7.68 -1.19
C ILE A 318 -6.95 9.22 -1.15
N PRO A 319 -5.78 9.81 -1.46
CA PRO A 319 -5.63 11.26 -1.46
C PRO A 319 -6.28 11.89 -2.70
N THR A 320 -7.04 12.96 -2.50
CA THR A 320 -7.74 13.69 -3.57
C THR A 320 -7.14 15.05 -3.86
N ALA A 321 -7.24 15.49 -5.12
CA ALA A 321 -6.81 16.83 -5.53
C ALA A 321 -7.86 17.89 -5.12
N PRO A 322 -7.45 19.15 -4.88
CA PRO A 322 -6.08 19.64 -4.89
C PRO A 322 -5.36 19.51 -3.52
N ASN A 323 -6.10 19.43 -2.41
CA ASN A 323 -5.55 19.59 -1.06
C ASN A 323 -5.05 18.30 -0.40
N ARG A 324 -5.05 17.18 -1.12
CA ARG A 324 -4.62 15.86 -0.61
C ARG A 324 -5.49 15.30 0.52
N ILE A 325 -6.78 15.62 0.52
CA ILE A 325 -7.71 15.09 1.53
C ILE A 325 -7.94 13.59 1.28
N LEU A 326 -7.81 12.78 2.33
CA LEU A 326 -8.07 11.35 2.23
C LEU A 326 -9.57 11.06 2.18
N ARG A 327 -9.98 10.24 1.20
CA ARG A 327 -11.37 9.83 0.98
C ARG A 327 -11.50 8.32 0.85
N HIS A 328 -12.72 7.82 1.05
CA HIS A 328 -13.02 6.43 0.72
C HIS A 328 -13.01 6.24 -0.80
N PRO A 329 -12.66 5.04 -1.31
CA PRO A 329 -12.78 4.74 -2.74
C PRO A 329 -14.18 5.01 -3.31
N SER A 330 -15.24 4.78 -2.51
CA SER A 330 -16.63 5.03 -2.89
C SER A 330 -17.02 6.50 -3.02
N GLU A 331 -16.22 7.40 -2.48
CA GLU A 331 -16.40 8.85 -2.63
C GLU A 331 -15.67 9.39 -3.87
N LEU A 332 -14.85 8.58 -4.55
CA LEU A 332 -14.08 9.05 -5.70
C LEU A 332 -14.90 9.06 -6.98
N VAL A 333 -14.59 9.99 -7.88
CA VAL A 333 -15.20 10.08 -9.22
C VAL A 333 -14.13 9.85 -10.28
N ASP A 334 -14.45 9.04 -11.28
CA ASP A 334 -13.57 8.83 -12.42
C ASP A 334 -13.46 10.11 -13.27
N ARG A 335 -12.25 10.67 -13.36
CA ARG A 335 -11.93 11.85 -14.17
C ARG A 335 -12.18 11.63 -15.67
N LYS A 336 -12.12 10.39 -16.16
CA LYS A 336 -12.43 10.07 -17.56
C LYS A 336 -13.86 9.58 -17.77
N GLY A 337 -14.63 9.46 -16.67
CA GLY A 337 -16.00 8.98 -16.69
C GLY A 337 -17.00 10.02 -17.19
N LEU A 338 -18.22 9.54 -17.46
CA LEU A 338 -19.34 10.38 -17.92
C LEU A 338 -19.76 11.44 -16.90
N LEU A 339 -19.44 11.21 -15.62
CA LEU A 339 -19.85 12.07 -14.51
C LEU A 339 -18.81 13.15 -14.18
N ASN A 340 -17.63 13.13 -14.81
CA ASN A 340 -16.56 14.10 -14.55
C ASN A 340 -17.08 15.54 -14.64
N SER A 341 -17.93 15.85 -15.62
CA SER A 341 -18.46 17.21 -15.83
C SER A 341 -19.35 17.74 -14.69
N LEU A 342 -19.85 16.88 -13.79
CA LEU A 342 -20.64 17.29 -12.62
C LEU A 342 -19.78 17.75 -11.44
N PHE A 343 -18.50 17.42 -11.46
CA PHE A 343 -17.56 17.68 -10.39
C PHE A 343 -16.45 18.60 -10.87
N LYS A 344 -15.86 19.30 -9.93
CA LYS A 344 -14.65 20.10 -10.12
C LYS A 344 -13.55 19.61 -9.19
N GLU A 345 -12.32 20.05 -9.42
CA GLU A 345 -11.21 19.69 -8.54
C GLU A 345 -11.46 20.14 -7.10
N GLU A 346 -12.08 21.31 -6.89
CA GLU A 346 -12.38 21.82 -5.55
C GLU A 346 -13.43 20.99 -4.79
N ASP A 347 -14.14 20.07 -5.46
CA ASP A 347 -15.03 19.13 -4.79
C ASP A 347 -14.26 18.02 -4.05
N GLU A 348 -12.94 17.88 -4.26
CA GLU A 348 -12.07 16.91 -3.59
C GLU A 348 -12.54 15.45 -3.77
N ARG A 349 -12.98 15.13 -4.99
CA ARG A 349 -13.47 13.80 -5.39
C ARG A 349 -12.60 13.11 -6.44
N PHE A 350 -11.63 13.83 -7.00
CA PHE A 350 -10.70 13.29 -7.99
C PHE A 350 -9.39 12.87 -7.33
N VAL A 351 -8.88 11.70 -7.71
CA VAL A 351 -7.54 11.26 -7.30
C VAL A 351 -6.46 12.22 -7.81
N ILE A 352 -5.38 12.36 -7.05
CA ILE A 352 -4.24 13.17 -7.45
C ILE A 352 -3.53 12.53 -8.65
N LEU A 353 -3.14 13.38 -9.60
CA LEU A 353 -2.44 13.00 -10.81
C LEU A 353 -0.93 13.30 -10.71
N ASP A 354 -0.21 12.69 -9.76
CA ASP A 354 1.26 12.84 -9.70
C ASP A 354 2.04 11.53 -9.39
N SER A 355 3.37 11.68 -9.50
CA SER A 355 4.54 10.85 -9.15
C SER A 355 4.69 9.39 -9.64
N ASN A 356 3.64 8.56 -9.72
CA ASN A 356 3.64 7.26 -10.42
C ASN A 356 2.25 6.62 -10.33
N THR A 357 1.36 7.07 -11.22
CA THR A 357 0.04 7.63 -10.91
C THR A 357 -1.07 6.62 -10.58
N TYR A 358 -2.07 7.07 -9.81
CA TYR A 358 -3.37 6.39 -9.67
C TYR A 358 -4.08 6.17 -11.02
N SER A 359 -3.73 6.94 -12.05
CA SER A 359 -4.34 6.90 -13.39
C SER A 359 -4.02 5.66 -14.23
N LYS A 360 -3.16 4.74 -13.75
CA LYS A 360 -2.92 3.49 -14.48
C LYS A 360 -4.24 2.74 -14.68
N PRO A 361 -4.53 2.21 -15.88
CA PRO A 361 -5.81 1.54 -16.14
C PRO A 361 -6.14 0.42 -15.14
N THR A 362 -5.15 -0.39 -14.77
CA THR A 362 -5.31 -1.47 -13.79
C THR A 362 -5.76 -0.96 -12.41
N ARG A 363 -5.16 0.16 -11.94
CA ARG A 363 -5.53 0.79 -10.67
C ARG A 363 -6.91 1.42 -10.71
N MET A 364 -7.26 2.05 -11.84
CA MET A 364 -8.61 2.59 -12.05
C MET A 364 -9.68 1.48 -12.06
N THR A 365 -9.38 0.32 -12.66
CA THR A 365 -10.25 -0.86 -12.58
C THR A 365 -10.37 -1.36 -11.14
N THR A 366 -9.28 -1.41 -10.37
CA THR A 366 -9.33 -1.76 -8.95
C THR A 366 -10.15 -0.75 -8.15
N LEU A 367 -9.95 0.57 -8.34
CA LEU A 367 -10.73 1.61 -7.66
C LEU A 367 -12.23 1.52 -8.01
N ALA A 368 -12.57 1.25 -9.27
CA ALA A 368 -13.95 1.00 -9.68
C ALA A 368 -14.56 -0.21 -8.94
N ARG A 369 -13.80 -1.31 -8.80
CA ARG A 369 -14.20 -2.48 -7.99
C ARG A 369 -14.33 -2.15 -6.48
N LEU A 370 -13.57 -1.17 -5.99
CA LEU A 370 -13.67 -0.68 -4.62
C LEU A 370 -14.86 0.27 -4.40
N GLY A 371 -15.53 0.71 -5.46
CA GLY A 371 -16.73 1.55 -5.39
C GLY A 371 -16.59 2.94 -6.01
N MET A 372 -15.47 3.27 -6.64
CA MET A 372 -15.29 4.54 -7.34
C MET A 372 -16.40 4.75 -8.37
N ILE A 373 -16.94 5.96 -8.39
CA ILE A 373 -18.11 6.34 -9.17
C ILE A 373 -17.70 6.55 -10.63
N THR A 374 -18.20 5.70 -11.51
CA THR A 374 -17.89 5.71 -12.95
C THR A 374 -19.06 6.20 -13.80
N SER A 375 -20.27 5.69 -13.53
CA SER A 375 -21.44 5.94 -14.35
C SER A 375 -22.67 6.44 -13.60
N LYS A 376 -22.94 5.96 -12.37
CA LYS A 376 -24.16 6.28 -11.61
C LYS A 376 -23.83 6.92 -10.25
N LEU A 377 -24.55 7.98 -9.93
CA LEU A 377 -24.49 8.65 -8.62
C LEU A 377 -25.39 7.95 -7.60
N SER A 378 -24.95 7.92 -6.34
CA SER A 378 -25.81 7.58 -5.21
C SER A 378 -26.83 8.69 -4.95
N GLU A 379 -27.92 8.35 -4.27
CA GLU A 379 -29.04 9.27 -3.97
C GLU A 379 -28.56 10.50 -3.19
N ASN A 380 -27.77 10.27 -2.13
CA ASN A 380 -27.18 11.34 -1.31
C ASN A 380 -26.28 12.27 -2.14
N LEU A 381 -25.48 11.69 -3.05
CA LEU A 381 -24.59 12.49 -3.89
C LEU A 381 -25.36 13.26 -4.96
N LEU A 382 -26.45 12.70 -5.50
CA LEU A 382 -27.32 13.40 -6.44
C LEU A 382 -27.95 14.64 -5.78
N ILE A 383 -28.46 14.49 -4.56
CA ILE A 383 -29.01 15.59 -3.75
C ILE A 383 -27.94 16.65 -3.45
N ASP A 384 -26.73 16.20 -3.05
CA ASP A 384 -25.60 17.09 -2.81
C ASP A 384 -25.23 17.90 -4.07
N ARG A 385 -25.19 17.25 -5.25
CA ARG A 385 -24.92 17.95 -6.52
C ARG A 385 -26.01 18.96 -6.87
N ALA A 386 -27.28 18.64 -6.66
CA ALA A 386 -28.38 19.57 -6.85
C ALA A 386 -28.25 20.81 -5.93
N LYS A 387 -27.99 20.61 -4.64
CA LYS A 387 -27.78 21.69 -3.66
C LYS A 387 -26.54 22.53 -3.98
N SER A 388 -25.49 21.91 -4.51
CA SER A 388 -24.25 22.60 -4.85
C SER A 388 -24.42 23.68 -5.94
N ILE A 389 -25.45 23.59 -6.80
CA ILE A 389 -25.73 24.60 -7.83
C ILE A 389 -26.08 25.94 -7.19
N GLN A 390 -26.93 25.93 -6.17
CA GLN A 390 -27.29 27.13 -5.42
C GLN A 390 -26.09 27.73 -4.67
N ASN A 391 -25.28 26.86 -4.04
CA ASN A 391 -24.06 27.28 -3.35
C ASN A 391 -23.05 27.91 -4.32
N LEU A 392 -22.91 27.34 -5.53
CA LEU A 392 -22.09 27.93 -6.59
C LEU A 392 -22.67 29.23 -7.10
N ALA A 393 -24.00 29.38 -7.17
CA ALA A 393 -24.62 30.62 -7.68
C ALA A 393 -24.29 31.83 -6.81
N ALA A 394 -24.06 31.62 -5.51
CA ALA A 394 -23.61 32.66 -4.59
C ALA A 394 -22.17 33.16 -4.87
N THR A 395 -21.34 32.33 -5.52
CA THR A 395 -19.92 32.65 -5.80
C THR A 395 -19.68 32.96 -7.29
N CYS A 396 -20.21 32.16 -8.21
CA CYS A 396 -20.06 32.31 -9.64
C CYS A 396 -21.26 31.72 -10.41
N ALA A 397 -22.05 32.59 -11.04
CA ALA A 397 -23.21 32.21 -11.85
C ALA A 397 -22.85 31.31 -13.05
N HIS A 398 -21.70 31.54 -13.71
CA HIS A 398 -21.23 30.69 -14.81
C HIS A 398 -20.98 29.24 -14.35
N CYS A 399 -20.33 29.08 -13.20
CA CYS A 399 -20.02 27.77 -12.64
C CYS A 399 -21.30 27.02 -12.21
N ALA A 400 -22.25 27.75 -11.63
CA ALA A 400 -23.54 27.20 -11.26
C ALA A 400 -24.33 26.75 -12.48
N LEU A 401 -24.33 27.56 -13.55
CA LEU A 401 -25.02 27.22 -14.79
C LEU A 401 -24.39 26.01 -15.48
N ASP A 402 -23.07 25.96 -15.61
CA ASP A 402 -22.38 24.80 -16.18
C ASP A 402 -22.74 23.52 -15.41
N ARG A 403 -22.65 23.55 -14.07
CA ARG A 403 -23.07 22.41 -13.25
C ARG A 403 -24.55 22.06 -13.42
N CYS A 404 -25.43 23.05 -13.50
CA CYS A 404 -26.86 22.84 -13.76
C CYS A 404 -27.09 22.13 -15.10
N VAL A 405 -26.44 22.58 -16.17
CA VAL A 405 -26.50 21.97 -17.50
C VAL A 405 -26.10 20.50 -17.43
N GLN A 406 -24.97 20.20 -16.78
CA GLN A 406 -24.50 18.81 -16.62
C GLN A 406 -25.44 18.00 -15.73
N PHE A 407 -25.99 18.58 -14.68
CA PHE A 407 -26.93 17.93 -13.76
C PHE A 407 -28.24 17.55 -14.46
N VAL A 408 -28.82 18.47 -15.23
CA VAL A 408 -30.02 18.20 -16.05
C VAL A 408 -29.75 17.11 -17.08
N ARG A 409 -28.57 17.10 -17.73
CA ARG A 409 -28.18 15.99 -18.63
C ARG A 409 -28.17 14.64 -17.93
N TYR A 410 -27.63 14.58 -16.71
CA TYR A 410 -27.65 13.36 -15.92
C TYR A 410 -29.08 12.93 -15.56
N LEU A 411 -29.93 13.87 -15.10
CA LEU A 411 -31.33 13.58 -14.79
C LEU A 411 -32.07 12.99 -15.99
N ASN A 412 -31.87 13.56 -17.18
CA ASN A 412 -32.47 13.07 -18.42
C ASN A 412 -32.04 11.63 -18.77
N ARG A 413 -30.82 11.23 -18.42
CA ARG A 413 -30.31 9.88 -18.68
C ARG A 413 -30.88 8.85 -17.71
N GLU A 414 -31.10 9.24 -16.46
CA GLU A 414 -31.49 8.34 -15.36
C GLU A 414 -32.96 8.47 -14.94
N ILE A 415 -33.83 9.06 -15.79
CA ILE A 415 -35.25 9.36 -15.50
C ILE A 415 -35.95 8.20 -14.77
N THR A 416 -35.92 6.99 -15.36
CA THR A 416 -36.64 5.83 -14.82
C THR A 416 -36.17 5.45 -13.42
N SER A 417 -34.85 5.52 -13.16
CA SER A 417 -34.29 5.18 -11.84
C SER A 417 -34.67 6.23 -10.78
N ILE A 418 -34.81 7.48 -11.18
CA ILE A 418 -35.11 8.59 -10.27
C ILE A 418 -36.61 8.62 -9.94
N GLU A 419 -37.49 8.38 -10.92
CA GLU A 419 -38.93 8.33 -10.71
C GLU A 419 -39.38 7.22 -9.76
N GLN A 420 -38.66 6.09 -9.73
CA GLN A 420 -38.96 4.96 -8.85
C GLN A 420 -38.64 5.24 -7.37
N ASN A 421 -37.77 6.21 -7.08
CA ASN A 421 -37.40 6.56 -5.71
C ASN A 421 -38.20 7.77 -5.22
N HIS A 422 -39.27 7.52 -4.48
CA HIS A 422 -40.16 8.57 -3.96
C HIS A 422 -39.48 9.58 -3.03
N GLN A 423 -38.54 9.15 -2.20
CA GLN A 423 -37.84 10.04 -1.26
C GLN A 423 -36.93 11.02 -2.02
N LEU A 424 -36.06 10.48 -2.88
CA LEU A 424 -35.17 11.26 -3.73
C LEU A 424 -35.97 12.25 -4.60
N PHE A 425 -37.05 11.74 -5.21
CA PHE A 425 -37.91 12.54 -6.07
C PHE A 425 -38.53 13.72 -5.31
N SER A 426 -39.03 13.50 -4.09
CA SER A 426 -39.58 14.54 -3.22
C SER A 426 -38.55 15.61 -2.87
N GLU A 427 -37.35 15.19 -2.48
CA GLU A 427 -36.26 16.13 -2.13
C GLU A 427 -35.88 17.03 -3.31
N LEU A 428 -35.71 16.45 -4.50
CA LEU A 428 -35.38 17.20 -5.72
C LEU A 428 -36.44 18.28 -6.06
N LYS A 429 -37.72 18.05 -5.75
CA LYS A 429 -38.78 19.05 -5.99
C LYS A 429 -38.56 20.37 -5.23
N SER A 430 -37.89 20.30 -4.08
CA SER A 430 -37.67 21.43 -3.18
C SER A 430 -36.34 22.16 -3.40
N ILE A 431 -35.39 21.55 -4.11
CA ILE A 431 -34.03 22.08 -4.26
C ILE A 431 -33.98 23.08 -5.41
N GLN A 432 -33.32 24.22 -5.18
CA GLN A 432 -33.19 25.30 -6.16
C GLN A 432 -32.03 25.04 -7.13
N PHE A 433 -32.30 24.32 -8.22
CA PHE A 433 -31.25 23.95 -9.19
C PHE A 433 -31.59 24.30 -10.64
N LEU A 434 -32.80 24.74 -10.97
CA LEU A 434 -33.21 25.06 -12.34
C LEU A 434 -33.11 26.56 -12.63
N PRO A 435 -32.63 26.96 -13.82
CA PRO A 435 -32.36 28.35 -14.14
C PRO A 435 -33.65 29.14 -14.37
N VAL A 436 -33.70 30.36 -13.86
CA VAL A 436 -34.84 31.28 -14.01
C VAL A 436 -34.56 32.28 -15.11
N LYS A 437 -35.55 32.48 -16.00
CA LYS A 437 -35.45 33.41 -17.12
C LYS A 437 -35.32 34.84 -16.58
N SER A 438 -34.29 35.54 -17.03
CA SER A 438 -34.07 36.94 -16.64
C SER A 438 -35.02 37.89 -17.38
N LYS A 439 -35.35 39.01 -16.73
CA LYS A 439 -36.11 40.09 -17.34
C LYS A 439 -35.32 40.71 -18.51
N SER A 440 -35.97 40.91 -19.65
CA SER A 440 -35.35 41.60 -20.79
C SER A 440 -35.14 43.08 -20.46
N LYS A 441 -34.04 43.68 -20.94
CA LYS A 441 -33.75 45.11 -20.76
C LYS A 441 -34.81 46.02 -21.37
N GLU A 442 -35.52 45.53 -22.38
CA GLU A 442 -36.60 46.26 -23.07
C GLU A 442 -37.96 46.12 -22.38
N TRP A 443 -38.03 45.36 -21.29
CA TRP A 443 -39.29 45.04 -20.60
C TRP A 443 -39.43 45.86 -19.33
N GLU A 444 -40.48 46.68 -19.24
CA GLU A 444 -40.69 47.61 -18.11
C GLU A 444 -41.60 47.04 -17.01
N TRP A 445 -42.35 45.96 -17.29
CA TRP A 445 -43.34 45.38 -16.38
C TRP A 445 -42.73 44.46 -15.31
N PRO A 446 -43.45 44.19 -14.20
CA PRO A 446 -43.02 43.24 -13.17
C PRO A 446 -42.70 41.87 -13.77
N TRP A 447 -41.59 41.28 -13.33
CA TRP A 447 -41.15 39.97 -13.77
C TRP A 447 -40.92 39.05 -12.56
N GLY A 448 -41.35 37.79 -12.64
CA GLY A 448 -41.30 36.87 -11.51
C GLY A 448 -39.88 36.61 -10.99
N GLY A 449 -38.88 36.71 -11.87
CA GLY A 449 -37.47 36.68 -11.48
C GLY A 449 -37.05 37.87 -10.61
N ASP A 450 -37.73 39.03 -10.69
CA ASP A 450 -37.38 40.24 -9.92
C ASP A 450 -37.52 40.04 -8.40
N SER A 451 -38.46 39.17 -7.99
CA SER A 451 -38.69 38.83 -6.57
C SER A 451 -37.53 38.06 -5.93
N ILE A 452 -36.80 37.28 -6.74
CA ILE A 452 -35.64 36.50 -6.32
C ILE A 452 -34.41 37.41 -6.14
N THR A 453 -34.32 38.48 -6.94
CA THR A 453 -33.21 39.44 -7.01
C THR A 453 -32.97 40.17 -5.68
N LYS A 454 -34.03 40.53 -4.96
CA LYS A 454 -33.93 41.21 -3.64
C LYS A 454 -33.22 40.35 -2.57
N SER A 455 -33.22 39.03 -2.71
CA SER A 455 -32.59 38.12 -1.74
C SER A 455 -31.08 37.90 -1.95
N ILE A 456 -30.57 38.19 -3.16
CA ILE A 456 -29.19 37.89 -3.58
C ILE A 456 -28.30 39.14 -3.50
N GLU A 457 -28.85 40.35 -3.75
CA GLU A 457 -28.08 41.60 -3.66
C GLU A 457 -27.50 41.85 -2.26
N SER A 458 -28.08 41.27 -1.21
CA SER A 458 -27.56 41.32 0.17
C SER A 458 -26.40 40.34 0.46
N ARG A 459 -26.04 39.44 -0.48
CA ARG A 459 -25.04 38.37 -0.27
C ARG A 459 -23.89 38.35 -1.28
N ARG A 460 -23.69 39.39 -2.09
CA ARG A 460 -22.46 39.54 -2.90
C ARG A 460 -21.24 39.80 -2.00
N LEU A 461 -20.79 38.78 -1.28
CA LEU A 461 -19.45 38.73 -0.74
C LEU A 461 -18.47 38.60 -1.92
N GLN A 462 -17.43 39.42 -1.91
CA GLN A 462 -16.40 39.55 -2.95
C GLN A 462 -15.52 38.30 -3.09
N TYR A 463 -16.08 37.13 -3.39
CA TYR A 463 -15.29 35.95 -3.72
C TYR A 463 -15.11 35.87 -5.24
N LYS A 464 -13.89 36.12 -5.71
CA LYS A 464 -13.52 36.03 -7.13
C LYS A 464 -13.43 34.55 -7.53
N CYS A 465 -14.20 34.15 -8.53
CA CYS A 465 -14.02 32.87 -9.20
C CYS A 465 -12.59 32.73 -9.72
N SER A 466 -11.98 31.54 -9.55
CA SER A 466 -10.61 31.22 -9.96
C SER A 466 -10.39 31.36 -11.48
N ASN A 467 -11.46 31.31 -12.28
CA ASN A 467 -11.39 31.45 -13.73
C ASN A 467 -11.60 32.92 -14.14
N GLU A 468 -10.52 33.55 -14.62
CA GLU A 468 -10.52 34.96 -15.04
C GLU A 468 -11.53 35.27 -16.15
N ASN A 469 -11.92 34.27 -16.96
CA ASN A 469 -12.91 34.44 -18.03
C ASN A 469 -14.35 34.61 -17.50
N HIS A 470 -14.60 34.31 -16.21
CA HIS A 470 -15.91 34.49 -15.58
C HIS A 470 -16.11 35.90 -15.00
N LYS A 471 -15.25 36.86 -15.34
CA LYS A 471 -15.35 38.28 -14.93
C LYS A 471 -16.53 39.02 -15.58
N GLN A 472 -17.09 38.54 -16.69
CA GLN A 472 -18.33 39.09 -17.27
C GLN A 472 -19.54 38.68 -16.44
N SER A 473 -20.37 39.67 -16.09
CA SER A 473 -21.57 39.50 -15.25
C SER A 473 -22.70 38.82 -16.03
N ILE A 474 -22.74 37.49 -16.01
CA ILE A 474 -23.99 36.75 -16.24
C ILE A 474 -24.78 36.73 -14.92
N SER A 475 -26.02 37.22 -14.95
CA SER A 475 -26.97 37.08 -13.85
C SER A 475 -27.92 35.92 -14.16
N VAL A 476 -27.61 34.72 -13.68
CA VAL A 476 -28.51 33.57 -13.74
C VAL A 476 -28.91 33.21 -12.32
N GLN A 477 -30.22 33.09 -12.11
CA GLN A 477 -30.82 32.70 -10.83
C GLN A 477 -31.31 31.26 -10.93
N PHE A 478 -31.45 30.60 -9.79
CA PHE A 478 -31.94 29.23 -9.71
C PHE A 478 -33.12 29.14 -8.75
N GLU A 479 -34.09 28.30 -9.08
CA GLU A 479 -35.25 28.06 -8.23
C GLU A 479 -35.67 26.59 -8.30
N SER A 480 -36.49 26.18 -7.33
CA SER A 480 -37.02 24.83 -7.20
C SER A 480 -38.02 24.51 -8.31
N PRO A 481 -38.05 23.26 -8.80
CA PRO A 481 -39.01 22.83 -9.83
C PRO A 481 -40.47 23.22 -9.52
N GLN A 482 -40.91 23.11 -8.25
CA GLN A 482 -42.28 23.42 -7.83
C GLN A 482 -42.70 24.88 -7.97
N LYS A 483 -41.76 25.82 -8.10
CA LYS A 483 -42.05 27.25 -8.23
C LYS A 483 -41.85 27.78 -9.64
N LEU A 484 -41.52 26.91 -10.59
CA LEU A 484 -41.20 27.29 -11.97
C LEU A 484 -42.32 26.94 -12.94
N TYR A 485 -42.59 27.86 -13.86
CA TYR A 485 -43.46 27.64 -15.02
C TYR A 485 -42.64 27.29 -16.26
N SER A 486 -43.18 26.45 -17.13
CA SER A 486 -42.58 26.10 -18.42
C SER A 486 -42.66 27.26 -19.42
N ASN A 487 -41.69 27.35 -20.34
CA ASN A 487 -41.63 28.36 -21.40
C ASN A 487 -42.85 28.36 -22.34
N THR A 488 -43.60 27.25 -22.42
CA THR A 488 -44.86 27.13 -23.18
C THR A 488 -45.96 28.07 -22.69
N VAL A 489 -45.76 28.71 -21.54
CA VAL A 489 -46.65 29.70 -20.94
C VAL A 489 -46.38 31.15 -21.43
N LEU A 490 -45.23 31.40 -22.06
CA LEU A 490 -44.76 32.77 -22.38
C LEU A 490 -45.31 33.38 -23.68
N GLU A 491 -46.18 32.72 -24.42
CA GLU A 491 -46.93 33.41 -25.49
C GLU A 491 -47.98 34.37 -24.90
N LEU A 492 -48.19 34.34 -23.59
CA LEU A 492 -49.16 35.18 -22.90
C LEU A 492 -48.46 36.00 -21.81
N VAL A 493 -48.16 37.26 -22.13
CA VAL A 493 -48.35 38.43 -21.24
C VAL A 493 -47.77 38.32 -19.81
N CYS A 494 -46.65 39.00 -19.52
CA CYS A 494 -45.97 39.16 -18.21
C CYS A 494 -46.06 37.97 -17.22
N SER A 495 -44.95 37.28 -16.93
CA SER A 495 -44.99 36.29 -15.85
C SER A 495 -44.63 36.93 -14.52
N ILE A 496 -45.59 37.09 -13.61
CA ILE A 496 -45.32 37.46 -12.20
C ILE A 496 -44.66 36.32 -11.42
N ARG A 497 -44.62 35.11 -12.00
CA ARG A 497 -44.02 33.90 -11.42
C ARG A 497 -42.69 33.56 -12.12
N PRO A 498 -41.75 32.88 -11.45
CA PRO A 498 -40.51 32.45 -12.08
C PRO A 498 -40.77 31.50 -13.26
N VAL A 499 -40.11 31.75 -14.39
CA VAL A 499 -40.20 30.91 -15.59
C VAL A 499 -38.86 30.22 -15.83
N LEU A 500 -38.89 28.94 -16.22
CA LEU A 500 -37.71 28.16 -16.56
C LEU A 500 -36.99 28.74 -17.79
N ASP A 501 -35.71 29.09 -17.64
CA ASP A 501 -34.88 29.54 -18.76
C ASP A 501 -34.37 28.36 -19.59
N ARG A 502 -35.11 28.00 -20.63
CA ARG A 502 -34.68 26.93 -21.56
C ARG A 502 -33.49 27.33 -22.42
N LEU A 503 -33.23 28.62 -22.64
CA LEU A 503 -32.10 29.05 -23.49
C LEU A 503 -30.76 28.78 -22.80
N CYS A 504 -30.75 28.78 -21.47
CA CYS A 504 -29.60 28.40 -20.66
C CYS A 504 -29.30 26.88 -20.67
N LEU A 505 -30.20 26.05 -21.22
CA LEU A 505 -30.11 24.59 -21.21
C LEU A 505 -29.99 24.08 -22.66
N PRO A 506 -28.76 23.78 -23.15
CA PRO A 506 -28.53 23.33 -24.52
C PRO A 506 -28.87 21.82 -24.69
N MET A 507 -30.08 21.43 -24.32
CA MET A 507 -30.64 20.09 -24.48
C MET A 507 -32.17 20.10 -24.36
N ASP A 508 -32.82 19.08 -24.89
CA ASP A 508 -34.25 18.88 -24.67
C ASP A 508 -34.54 18.50 -23.23
N ILE A 509 -35.54 19.16 -22.66
CA ILE A 509 -36.04 18.92 -21.32
C ILE A 509 -37.33 18.11 -21.47
N TYR A 510 -37.33 16.87 -20.98
CA TYR A 510 -38.52 16.01 -21.04
C TYR A 510 -39.64 16.61 -20.18
N ALA A 511 -40.57 17.32 -20.82
CA ALA A 511 -41.63 18.09 -20.15
C ALA A 511 -42.50 17.25 -19.21
N GLN A 512 -42.67 15.96 -19.50
CA GLN A 512 -43.38 15.02 -18.62
C GLN A 512 -42.63 14.78 -17.30
N PHE A 513 -41.32 14.49 -17.38
CA PHE A 513 -40.48 14.24 -16.20
C PHE A 513 -40.36 15.49 -15.32
N PHE A 514 -40.03 16.63 -15.92
CA PHE A 514 -39.94 17.90 -15.17
C PHE A 514 -41.30 18.38 -14.67
N GLY A 515 -42.38 18.07 -15.38
CA GLY A 515 -43.75 18.27 -14.90
C GLY A 515 -44.03 17.48 -13.62
N LYS A 516 -43.65 16.20 -13.57
CA LYS A 516 -43.76 15.40 -12.34
C LYS A 516 -42.88 15.93 -11.20
N LEU A 517 -41.70 16.50 -11.50
CA LEU A 517 -40.84 17.18 -10.52
C LEU A 517 -41.47 18.47 -9.97
N GLY A 518 -42.47 19.03 -10.65
CA GLY A 518 -43.25 20.18 -10.18
C GLY A 518 -43.23 21.39 -11.11
N VAL A 519 -42.53 21.34 -12.25
CA VAL A 519 -42.53 22.43 -13.22
C VAL A 519 -43.91 22.54 -13.86
N MET A 520 -44.55 23.69 -13.69
CA MET A 520 -45.95 23.88 -14.12
C MET A 520 -46.02 24.10 -15.64
N ASN A 521 -46.69 23.18 -16.34
CA ASN A 521 -46.84 23.26 -17.80
C ASN A 521 -48.10 24.02 -18.26
N ASN A 522 -49.09 24.17 -17.38
CA ASN A 522 -50.38 24.80 -17.68
C ASN A 522 -50.55 26.11 -16.90
N VAL A 523 -51.17 27.09 -17.54
CA VAL A 523 -51.61 28.34 -16.91
C VAL A 523 -53.03 28.14 -16.39
N SER A 524 -53.26 28.39 -15.10
CA SER A 524 -54.64 28.47 -14.62
C SER A 524 -55.26 29.79 -15.11
N PRO A 525 -56.55 29.82 -15.48
CA PRO A 525 -57.24 31.07 -15.84
C PRO A 525 -57.10 32.17 -14.78
N SER A 526 -57.01 31.77 -13.50
CA SER A 526 -56.74 32.67 -12.38
C SER A 526 -55.37 33.37 -12.44
N LEU A 527 -54.30 32.66 -12.84
CA LEU A 527 -52.97 33.25 -12.95
C LEU A 527 -52.88 34.20 -14.14
N ALA A 528 -53.53 33.87 -15.25
CA ALA A 528 -53.64 34.76 -16.40
C ALA A 528 -54.36 36.07 -16.01
N LEU A 529 -55.45 35.97 -15.25
CA LEU A 529 -56.16 37.14 -14.72
C LEU A 529 -55.29 37.95 -13.75
N GLU A 530 -54.53 37.29 -12.86
CA GLU A 530 -53.60 37.93 -11.93
C GLU A 530 -52.50 38.72 -12.67
N ASN A 531 -51.90 38.13 -13.70
CA ASN A 531 -50.94 38.80 -14.58
C ASN A 531 -51.55 40.03 -15.25
N LEU A 532 -52.77 39.92 -15.78
CA LEU A 532 -53.48 41.02 -16.44
C LEU A 532 -53.84 42.16 -15.46
N LEU A 533 -54.24 41.83 -14.23
CA LEU A 533 -54.52 42.81 -13.19
C LEU A 533 -53.24 43.57 -12.78
N VAL A 534 -52.11 42.88 -12.67
CA VAL A 534 -50.82 43.50 -12.37
C VAL A 534 -50.37 44.43 -13.51
N ILE A 535 -50.54 44.03 -14.77
CA ILE A 535 -50.31 44.95 -15.89
C ILE A 535 -51.24 46.15 -15.81
N SER A 536 -52.56 45.94 -15.66
CA SER A 536 -53.53 47.04 -15.66
C SER A 536 -53.24 48.07 -14.57
N THR A 537 -52.84 47.60 -13.38
CA THR A 537 -52.50 48.47 -12.24
C THR A 537 -51.17 49.21 -12.41
N ASP A 538 -50.17 48.62 -13.06
CA ASP A 538 -48.92 49.33 -13.41
C ASP A 538 -49.09 50.25 -14.64
N PHE A 539 -49.97 49.90 -15.58
CA PHE A 539 -50.30 50.70 -16.77
C PHE A 539 -50.96 52.01 -16.35
N GLY A 540 -51.74 51.99 -15.26
CA GLY A 540 -52.33 53.20 -14.66
C GLY A 540 -51.34 54.13 -13.96
N LYS A 541 -50.07 53.73 -13.76
CA LYS A 541 -49.08 54.49 -12.95
C LYS A 541 -47.97 55.16 -13.76
N THR A 542 -47.74 54.80 -15.02
CA THR A 542 -46.61 55.29 -15.84
C THR A 542 -47.02 56.42 -16.78
N GLU A 543 -46.83 57.68 -16.36
CA GLU A 543 -47.16 58.90 -17.14
C GLU A 543 -46.19 59.25 -18.29
N LYS A 544 -45.16 58.44 -18.59
CA LYS A 544 -44.21 58.69 -19.70
C LYS A 544 -44.29 57.60 -20.76
N ARG A 545 -44.87 57.94 -21.91
CA ARG A 545 -45.15 57.01 -23.02
C ARG A 545 -43.95 56.86 -23.97
N SER A 546 -43.67 55.62 -24.38
CA SER A 546 -42.99 55.33 -25.64
C SER A 546 -44.00 54.78 -26.65
N THR A 547 -43.89 55.11 -27.93
CA THR A 547 -44.79 54.63 -28.99
C THR A 547 -44.73 53.11 -29.20
N LYS A 548 -43.71 52.43 -28.66
CA LYS A 548 -43.54 50.97 -28.73
C LYS A 548 -44.38 50.22 -27.68
N SER A 549 -44.59 50.78 -26.50
CA SER A 549 -45.41 50.13 -25.44
C SER A 549 -46.89 50.06 -25.82
N GLU A 550 -47.40 51.02 -26.59
CA GLU A 550 -48.77 51.00 -27.14
C GLU A 550 -48.94 49.91 -28.22
N SER A 551 -47.92 49.67 -29.05
CA SER A 551 -47.94 48.60 -30.07
C SER A 551 -48.00 47.20 -29.43
N ILE A 552 -47.21 46.95 -28.38
CA ILE A 552 -47.20 45.67 -27.67
C ILE A 552 -48.53 45.45 -26.95
N ALA A 553 -49.07 46.50 -26.31
CA ALA A 553 -50.39 46.43 -25.65
C ALA A 553 -51.52 46.16 -26.65
N SER A 554 -51.47 46.76 -27.85
CA SER A 554 -52.42 46.49 -28.93
C SER A 554 -52.35 45.04 -29.42
N THR A 555 -51.14 44.48 -29.55
CA THR A 555 -50.97 43.08 -29.94
C THR A 555 -51.47 42.13 -28.85
N VAL A 556 -51.20 42.43 -27.58
CA VAL A 556 -51.72 41.68 -26.44
C VAL A 556 -53.26 41.72 -26.38
N LEU A 557 -53.86 42.89 -26.59
CA LEU A 557 -55.32 43.05 -26.65
C LEU A 557 -55.96 42.33 -27.84
N GLN A 558 -55.28 42.28 -28.99
CA GLN A 558 -55.74 41.48 -30.14
C GLN A 558 -55.69 39.98 -29.86
N SER A 559 -54.64 39.49 -29.19
CA SER A 559 -54.52 38.08 -28.78
C SER A 559 -55.49 37.67 -27.67
N ILE A 560 -56.03 38.62 -26.91
CA ILE A 560 -57.07 38.37 -25.90
C ILE A 560 -58.48 38.24 -26.53
N ASN A 561 -58.70 38.87 -27.69
CA ASN A 561 -59.99 38.85 -28.39
C ASN A 561 -60.13 37.71 -29.41
N SER A 562 -59.05 37.01 -29.74
CA SER A 562 -59.02 35.77 -30.53
C SER A 562 -59.01 34.55 -29.61
#